data_AF-W1YFK3-F1
#
_entry.id   AF-W1YFK3-F1
#
_cell.length_a   1.000
_cell.length_b   1.000
_cell.length_c   1.000
_cell.angle_alpha   90.00
_cell.angle_beta   90.00
_cell.angle_gamma   90.00
#
_symmetry.space_group_name_H-M   'P 1'
#
loop_
_entity.id
_entity.type
_entity.pdbx_description
1 polymer ?
#
loop_
_entity_poly.entity_id
_entity_poly.type
_entity_poly.pdbx_seq_one_letter_code
_entity_poly.pdbx_strand_id
1 'polypeptide(L)' 'SLIKYIKKDGLENKISSISFNSENKVNMTTKEGIEIVINSNSDIKHDIAKLTQILVDLKSKNINYGKINMTFSKYTLY' A
#
# COMPACT_ATOMS: atom_id res chain seq x y z
N SER A 1 4.23 -4.69 -13.76
CA SER A 1 4.14 -3.29 -13.30
C SER A 1 3.27 -3.21 -12.07
N LEU A 2 3.47 -2.22 -11.20
CA LEU A 2 2.68 -1.98 -9.99
C LEU A 2 1.15 -1.98 -10.25
N ILE A 3 0.73 -1.21 -11.26
CA ILE A 3 -0.68 -1.08 -11.66
C ILE A 3 -1.33 -2.44 -11.93
N LYS A 4 -0.59 -3.42 -12.50
CA LYS A 4 -1.09 -4.76 -12.76
C LYS A 4 -1.47 -5.48 -11.47
N TYR A 5 -0.65 -5.37 -10.43
CA TYR A 5 -0.88 -6.04 -9.15
C TYR A 5 -1.96 -5.36 -8.33
N ILE A 6 -2.02 -4.02 -8.35
CA ILE A 6 -3.11 -3.26 -7.74
C ILE A 6 -4.47 -3.72 -8.28
N LYS A 7 -4.60 -3.83 -9.61
CA LYS A 7 -5.84 -4.31 -10.26
C LYS A 7 -6.12 -5.78 -9.97
N LYS A 8 -5.09 -6.63 -9.95
CA LYS A 8 -5.25 -8.07 -9.72
C LYS A 8 -5.76 -8.36 -8.31
N ASP A 9 -5.30 -7.60 -7.32
CA ASP A 9 -5.61 -7.82 -5.91
C ASP A 9 -6.80 -6.94 -5.44
N GLY A 10 -7.52 -6.28 -6.37
CA GLY A 10 -8.74 -5.52 -6.09
C GLY A 10 -8.51 -4.19 -5.35
N LEU A 11 -7.27 -3.69 -5.33
CA LEU A 11 -6.91 -2.45 -4.64
C LEU A 11 -7.28 -1.19 -5.46
N GLU A 12 -7.55 -1.31 -6.75
CA GLU A 12 -7.93 -0.19 -7.61
C GLU A 12 -9.19 0.54 -7.12
N ASN A 13 -10.09 -0.17 -6.44
CA ASN A 13 -11.30 0.43 -5.88
C ASN A 13 -11.07 1.06 -4.50
N LYS A 14 -9.92 0.83 -3.88
CA LYS A 14 -9.54 1.31 -2.55
C LYS A 14 -8.55 2.46 -2.58
N ILE A 15 -7.72 2.54 -3.63
CA ILE A 15 -6.71 3.59 -3.79
C ILE A 15 -7.31 4.81 -4.51
N SER A 16 -7.11 6.00 -3.95
CA SER A 16 -7.55 7.29 -4.52
C SER A 16 -6.44 7.96 -5.33
N SER A 17 -5.18 7.77 -4.95
CA SER A 17 -4.03 8.37 -5.62
C SER A 17 -2.79 7.46 -5.55
N ILE A 18 -1.93 7.60 -6.56
CA ILE A 18 -0.62 6.96 -6.64
C ILE A 18 0.36 8.01 -7.14
N SER A 19 1.46 8.23 -6.41
CA SER A 19 2.55 9.09 -6.86
C SER A 19 3.89 8.37 -6.74
N PHE A 20 4.74 8.59 -7.74
CA PHE A 20 6.10 8.07 -7.78
C PHE A 20 7.03 9.21 -7.38
N ASN A 21 7.95 8.95 -6.45
CA ASN A 21 8.96 9.93 -6.09
C ASN A 21 10.33 9.54 -6.64
N SER A 22 11.27 10.50 -6.61
CA SER A 22 12.65 10.32 -7.08
C SER A 22 13.50 9.38 -6.23
N GLU A 23 13.02 8.95 -5.06
CA GLU A 23 13.75 8.12 -4.10
C GLU A 23 13.43 6.62 -4.21
N ASN A 24 12.93 6.17 -5.36
CA ASN A 24 12.44 4.79 -5.54
C ASN A 24 11.35 4.43 -4.52
N LYS A 25 10.44 5.37 -4.23
CA LYS A 25 9.25 5.09 -3.42
C LYS A 25 8.00 5.36 -4.24
N VAL A 26 6.98 4.59 -3.92
CA VAL A 26 5.63 4.82 -4.38
C VAL A 26 4.80 5.18 -3.17
N ASN A 27 4.19 6.37 -3.22
CA ASN A 27 3.21 6.79 -2.25
C ASN A 27 1.82 6.50 -2.82
N MET A 28 0.94 5.99 -1.98
CA MET A 28 -0.45 5.75 -2.31
C MET A 28 -1.33 6.28 -1.19
N THR A 29 -2.52 6.74 -1.52
CA THR A 29 -3.52 7.12 -0.54
C THR A 29 -4.77 6.28 -0.78
N THR A 30 -5.38 5.73 0.27
CA THR A 30 -6.68 5.07 0.15
C THR A 30 -7.80 6.10 0.00
N LYS A 31 -8.99 5.69 -0.39
CA LYS A 31 -10.18 6.56 -0.42
C LYS A 31 -10.58 7.01 0.98
N GLU A 32 -10.27 6.20 1.99
CA GLU A 32 -10.53 6.47 3.39
C GLU A 32 -9.48 7.38 4.04
N GLY A 33 -8.34 7.61 3.37
CA GLY A 33 -7.30 8.54 3.83
C GLY A 33 -6.08 7.89 4.49
N ILE A 34 -5.89 6.57 4.35
CA ILE A 34 -4.66 5.90 4.80
C ILE A 34 -3.53 6.22 3.81
N GLU A 35 -2.43 6.75 4.32
CA GLU A 35 -1.20 6.98 3.56
C GLU A 35 -0.36 5.70 3.54
N ILE A 36 0.14 5.32 2.37
CA ILE A 36 0.93 4.10 2.17
C ILE A 36 2.21 4.46 1.44
N VAL A 37 3.34 3.95 1.95
CA VAL A 37 4.64 4.09 1.29
C VAL A 37 5.25 2.70 1.06
N ILE A 38 5.54 2.38 -0.19
CA ILE A 38 6.25 1.16 -0.58
C ILE A 38 7.54 1.53 -1.34
N ASN A 39 8.53 0.64 -1.32
CA ASN A 39 9.73 0.78 -2.14
C ASN A 39 9.41 0.32 -3.57
N SER A 40 9.82 1.06 -4.61
CA SER A 40 9.60 0.65 -6.00
C SER A 40 10.56 -0.45 -6.45
N ASN A 41 11.67 -0.64 -5.72
CA ASN A 41 12.71 -1.62 -6.04
C ASN A 41 12.53 -2.95 -5.28
N SER A 42 11.51 -3.07 -4.44
CA SER A 42 11.18 -4.31 -3.72
C SER A 42 10.44 -5.31 -4.61
N ASP A 43 10.13 -6.49 -4.07
CA ASP A 43 9.18 -7.41 -4.70
C ASP A 43 7.76 -6.82 -4.62
N ILE A 44 7.41 -6.03 -5.63
CA ILE A 44 6.10 -5.38 -5.75
C ILE A 44 4.94 -6.39 -5.62
N LYS A 45 5.09 -7.63 -6.11
CA LYS A 45 4.01 -8.64 -6.00
C LYS A 45 3.78 -8.99 -4.54
N HIS A 46 4.86 -9.27 -3.81
CA HIS A 46 4.80 -9.58 -2.39
C HIS A 46 4.25 -8.41 -1.58
N ASP A 47 4.71 -7.18 -1.87
CA ASP A 47 4.30 -5.99 -1.12
C ASP A 47 2.83 -5.64 -1.33
N ILE A 48 2.29 -5.79 -2.55
CA ILE A 48 0.86 -5.58 -2.81
C ILE A 48 -0.01 -6.65 -2.14
N ALA A 49 0.42 -7.91 -2.13
CA ALA A 49 -0.28 -8.97 -1.41
C ALA A 49 -0.33 -8.68 0.11
N LYS A 50 0.81 -8.24 0.67
CA LYS A 50 0.91 -7.86 2.09
C LYS A 50 0.06 -6.62 2.41
N LEU A 51 0.09 -5.60 1.56
CA LEU A 51 -0.73 -4.40 1.71
C LEU A 51 -2.23 -4.75 1.73
N THR A 52 -2.67 -5.64 0.84
CA THR A 52 -4.06 -6.11 0.81
C THR A 52 -4.47 -6.73 2.14
N GLN A 53 -3.62 -7.58 2.73
CA GLN A 53 -3.89 -8.18 4.03
C GLN A 53 -3.98 -7.13 5.15
N ILE A 54 -3.06 -6.16 5.19
CA ILE A 54 -3.07 -5.08 6.19
C ILE A 54 -4.36 -4.26 6.08
N LEU A 55 -4.77 -3.86 4.88
CA LEU A 55 -5.98 -3.08 4.68
C LEU A 55 -7.25 -3.84 5.08
N VAL A 56 -7.28 -5.17 4.92
CA VAL A 56 -8.37 -6.01 5.41
C VAL A 56 -8.41 -6.04 6.94
N ASP A 57 -7.25 -6.23 7.59
CA ASP A 57 -7.14 -6.23 9.04
C ASP A 57 -7.53 -4.88 9.65
N LEU A 58 -7.00 -3.77 9.12
CA LEU A 58 -7.36 -2.41 9.55
C LEU A 58 -8.86 -2.15 9.42
N LYS A 59 -9.46 -2.53 8.29
CA LYS A 59 -10.91 -2.42 8.09
C LYS A 59 -11.68 -3.23 9.13
N SER A 60 -11.25 -4.45 9.47
CA SER A 60 -11.90 -5.28 10.49
C SER A 60 -11.87 -4.65 11.89
N LYS A 61 -10.89 -3.77 12.14
CA LYS A 61 -10.70 -3.02 13.39
C LYS A 61 -11.33 -1.63 13.38
N ASN A 62 -12.07 -1.27 12.33
CA ASN A 62 -12.60 0.09 12.08
C ASN A 62 -11.50 1.18 12.07
N ILE A 63 -10.27 0.84 11.67
CA ILE A 63 -9.18 1.79 11.47
C ILE A 63 -9.17 2.18 10.00
N ASN A 64 -9.43 3.46 9.71
CA ASN A 64 -9.59 3.98 8.36
C ASN A 64 -8.70 5.20 8.06
N TYR A 65 -7.76 5.52 8.95
CA TYR A 65 -6.80 6.61 8.81
C TYR A 65 -5.42 6.17 9.32
N GLY A 66 -4.38 6.93 9.01
CA GLY A 66 -3.01 6.68 9.48
C GLY A 66 -2.03 6.44 8.35
N LYS A 67 -0.85 5.88 8.69
CA LYS A 67 0.25 5.70 7.76
C LYS A 67 0.84 4.29 7.83
N ILE A 68 0.83 3.59 6.70
CA ILE A 68 1.47 2.29 6.51
C ILE A 68 2.82 2.53 5.84
N ASN A 69 3.91 2.33 6.57
CA ASN A 69 5.25 2.37 6.00
C ASN A 69 5.79 0.96 5.78
N MET A 70 5.91 0.55 4.53
CA MET A 70 6.40 -0.77 4.11
C MET A 70 7.84 -0.73 3.60
N THR A 71 8.56 0.39 3.74
CA THR A 71 9.94 0.51 3.25
C THR A 71 10.96 -0.21 4.14
N PHE A 72 10.58 -0.64 5.34
CA PHE A 72 11.46 -1.37 6.25
C PHE A 72 11.41 -2.88 5.95
N SER A 73 12.55 -3.44 5.55
CA SER A 73 12.66 -4.78 4.94
C SER A 73 12.22 -5.96 5.80
N LYS A 74 12.07 -5.79 7.13
CA LYS A 74 11.64 -6.86 8.05
C LYS A 74 10.28 -6.63 8.71
N TYR A 75 9.83 -5.40 8.85
CA TYR A 75 8.62 -5.07 9.61
C TYR A 75 7.82 -3.99 8.89
N THR A 76 6.51 -4.21 8.78
CA THR A 76 5.61 -3.13 8.38
C THR A 76 5.17 -2.42 9.63
N LEU A 77 5.39 -1.11 9.69
CA LEU A 77 4.89 -0.25 10.76
C LEU A 77 3.53 0.30 10.31
N TYR A 78 2.47 -0.04 11.04
CA TYR A 78 1.10 0.41 10.80
C TYR A 78 0.30 0.48 12.10
#